data_AF-A0A7D5SXB6-F1
#
_entry.id   AF-A0A7D5SXB6-F1
#
_cell.length_a   1.000
_cell.length_b   1.000
_cell.length_c   1.000
_cell.angle_alpha   90.00
_cell.angle_beta   90.00
_cell.angle_gamma   90.00
#
_symmetry.space_group_name_H-M   'P 1'
#
loop_
_entity.id
_entity.type
_entity.pdbx_description
1 polymer ?
#
loop_
_entity_poly.entity_id
_entity_poly.type
_entity_poly.pdbx_seq_one_letter_code
_entity_poly.pdbx_strand_id
1 'polypeptide(L)'
;MRAPENEAGPVIGCSVRGPGHETDDIPCQDSWSSAEVGDYIIIAVGDGLGSASHSHVGSDTATQEAVDVLAKRVESNADIDKSTIDEAFRDAFERARSAVREEAAGMDVPASQLQTTLLAAVAGPFGVAGAAVGDGGIVYEHDEEYHLLVECEPKVIDLSSNEVTYPLIDDEWPSFRTDYVPGCDGLVVFSDGVENFAWEDLETASPEFFDGVFEVVRELTDREAASEQLSEILNNENFRRFKDDKTLVVGNFPPDMSVDEIQTDEQQSFGEKDGTGPEDDAHDIEDADEDEDDIGDEDAGRNEEKDEDADQSADTDEETLKLCEPRGQGNENLHEKLEAMIASPPDPEVGRESDPLYAWPEEVVKPAGDDRSIGYRMRISIPSDIENLLETARGHSEPAVKTIDGFVERLLKTIGIRDGSRRDERFETALSLAEAIEELHRAGHAAGSFHHETILDTGGNVVLIECEGFYVQGESESYPGTDFASRYAPPEDPDRPIEAVQRGGRFALGVHIFQLLMNGHHPFHAEGSEAVTGDYEEMIRENPFPYRDPQTGSLAPPEEAPSYTSLPSEVRDRFELCFIEGKLVPELRPSPADWVKTLSTAI
;
A
#
# COMPACT_ATOMS: atom_id res chain seq x y z
N MET A 1 13.32 37.20 23.15
CA MET A 1 13.51 35.90 22.48
C MET A 1 13.30 36.15 21.01
N ARG A 2 14.30 35.87 20.17
CA ARG A 2 14.12 35.86 18.71
C ARG A 2 13.11 34.75 18.38
N ALA A 3 12.21 35.00 17.43
CA ALA A 3 11.43 33.95 16.79
C ALA A 3 12.38 32.87 16.24
N PRO A 4 11.97 31.59 16.17
CA PRO A 4 12.76 30.60 15.46
C PRO A 4 12.96 31.10 14.02
N GLU A 5 14.19 30.99 13.52
CA GLU A 5 14.54 31.33 12.14
C GLU A 5 13.78 30.33 11.24
N ASN A 6 12.87 30.84 10.39
CA ASN A 6 12.15 30.06 9.38
C ASN A 6 13.14 29.67 8.27
N GLU A 7 13.99 28.67 8.54
CA GLU A 7 14.86 28.11 7.52
C GLU A 7 14.02 27.22 6.58
N ALA A 8 14.23 27.34 5.26
CA ALA A 8 13.66 26.41 4.29
C ALA A 8 14.10 24.98 4.62
N GLY A 9 13.20 24.01 4.42
CA GLY A 9 13.47 22.60 4.76
C GLY A 9 14.55 21.97 3.86
N PRO A 10 15.02 20.76 4.19
CA PRO A 10 16.06 20.08 3.43
C PRO A 10 15.60 19.70 2.02
N VAL A 11 16.49 19.79 1.04
CA VAL A 11 16.31 19.16 -0.28
C VAL A 11 16.79 17.72 -0.24
N ILE A 12 15.96 16.80 -0.72
CA ILE A 12 16.24 15.36 -0.76
C ILE A 12 15.95 14.87 -2.17
N GLY A 13 16.92 14.22 -2.80
CA GLY A 13 16.75 13.70 -4.16
C GLY A 13 17.51 12.41 -4.40
N CYS A 14 17.15 11.71 -5.47
CA CYS A 14 17.82 10.50 -5.91
C CYS A 14 17.72 10.33 -7.43
N SER A 15 18.68 9.59 -8.00
CA SER A 15 18.65 9.09 -9.37
C SER A 15 18.94 7.60 -9.38
N VAL A 16 18.08 6.84 -10.06
CA VAL A 16 18.14 5.40 -10.15
C VAL A 16 18.30 4.98 -11.60
N ARG A 17 19.31 4.13 -11.84
CA ARG A 17 19.59 3.56 -13.15
C ARG A 17 18.48 2.58 -13.56
N GLY A 18 17.96 2.76 -14.76
CA GLY A 18 16.93 1.92 -15.36
C GLY A 18 17.45 0.55 -15.79
N PRO A 19 16.61 -0.51 -15.77
CA PRO A 19 17.03 -1.84 -16.19
C PRO A 19 17.48 -1.94 -17.66
N GLY A 20 17.03 -1.03 -18.52
CA GLY A 20 17.53 -0.92 -19.90
C GLY A 20 19.02 -0.58 -19.90
N HIS A 21 19.39 0.49 -19.19
CA HIS A 21 20.77 0.93 -19.08
C HIS A 21 21.66 -0.05 -18.32
N GLU A 22 21.14 -0.76 -17.31
CA GLU A 22 21.85 -1.87 -16.67
C GLU A 22 22.18 -3.01 -17.63
N THR A 23 21.20 -3.43 -18.44
CA THR A 23 21.36 -4.51 -19.41
C THR A 23 22.44 -4.17 -20.44
N ASP A 24 22.49 -2.91 -20.86
CA ASP A 24 23.40 -2.43 -21.89
C ASP A 24 24.74 -1.87 -21.35
N ASP A 25 24.96 -1.97 -20.04
CA ASP A 25 26.14 -1.42 -19.33
C ASP A 25 26.35 0.10 -19.54
N ILE A 26 25.26 0.85 -19.71
CA ILE A 26 25.22 2.32 -19.85
C ILE A 26 25.03 2.97 -18.48
N PRO A 27 25.79 4.01 -18.09
CA PRO A 27 25.58 4.71 -16.82
C PRO A 27 24.20 5.37 -16.73
N CYS A 28 23.73 5.70 -15.52
CA CYS A 28 22.56 6.57 -15.33
C CYS A 28 22.78 7.88 -16.09
N GLN A 29 21.87 8.19 -17.00
CA GLN A 29 21.84 9.35 -17.87
C GLN A 29 21.09 10.51 -17.25
N ASP A 30 20.21 10.25 -16.28
CA ASP A 30 19.64 11.30 -15.46
C ASP A 30 20.64 11.90 -14.47
N SER A 31 20.43 13.17 -14.12
CA SER A 31 21.16 13.86 -13.06
C SER A 31 20.27 14.89 -12.37
N TRP A 32 20.66 15.27 -11.16
CA TRP A 32 20.05 16.38 -10.43
C TRP A 32 21.08 17.16 -9.63
N SER A 33 20.76 18.42 -9.35
CA SER A 33 21.54 19.29 -8.47
C SER A 33 20.60 20.18 -7.67
N SER A 34 21.04 20.67 -6.52
CA SER A 34 20.26 21.59 -5.68
C SER A 34 21.12 22.56 -4.90
N ALA A 35 20.49 23.65 -4.44
CA ALA A 35 21.10 24.59 -3.52
C ALA A 35 20.05 25.15 -2.55
N GLU A 36 20.48 25.36 -1.30
CA GLU A 36 19.73 26.02 -0.25
C GLU A 36 20.43 27.37 0.04
N VAL A 37 19.73 28.48 -0.23
CA VAL A 37 20.29 29.83 -0.12
C VAL A 37 19.35 30.69 0.73
N GLY A 38 19.64 30.79 2.04
CA GLY A 38 18.72 31.44 2.97
C GLY A 38 17.39 30.69 3.00
N ASP A 39 16.30 31.40 2.71
CA ASP A 39 14.93 30.83 2.70
C ASP A 39 14.54 30.28 1.32
N TYR A 40 15.51 30.13 0.40
CA TYR A 40 15.28 29.68 -0.96
C TYR A 40 15.82 28.27 -1.18
N ILE A 41 15.03 27.46 -1.87
CA ILE A 41 15.39 26.16 -2.41
C ILE A 41 15.45 26.27 -3.92
N ILE A 42 16.53 25.75 -4.49
CA ILE A 42 16.73 25.65 -5.94
C ILE A 42 16.97 24.19 -6.27
N ILE A 43 16.23 23.67 -7.25
CA ILE A 43 16.32 22.28 -7.72
C ILE A 43 16.48 22.31 -9.23
N ALA A 44 17.35 21.45 -9.78
CA ALA A 44 17.38 21.15 -11.19
C ALA A 44 17.48 19.63 -11.43
N VAL A 45 16.74 19.15 -12.42
CA VAL A 45 16.73 17.76 -12.90
C VAL A 45 16.94 17.77 -14.41
N GLY A 46 17.75 16.84 -14.91
CA GLY A 46 17.95 16.63 -16.33
C GLY A 46 17.94 15.15 -16.66
N ASP A 47 17.17 14.78 -17.67
CA ASP A 47 17.23 13.48 -18.33
C ASP A 47 18.14 13.57 -19.56
N GLY A 48 19.13 12.70 -19.60
CA GLY A 48 20.06 12.59 -20.69
C GLY A 48 19.56 11.67 -21.81
N LEU A 49 19.09 12.24 -22.92
CA LEU A 49 18.57 11.50 -24.08
C LEU A 49 19.38 10.24 -24.45
N GLY A 50 18.74 9.07 -24.46
CA GLY A 50 19.36 7.78 -24.80
C GLY A 50 19.99 7.67 -26.21
N SER A 51 19.71 8.62 -27.10
CA SER A 51 20.36 8.71 -28.42
C SER A 51 21.79 9.29 -28.38
N ALA A 52 22.21 9.83 -27.23
CA ALA A 52 23.46 10.54 -27.05
C ALA A 52 24.41 9.77 -26.10
N SER A 53 25.61 9.42 -26.58
CA SER A 53 26.52 8.51 -25.86
C SER A 53 27.14 9.05 -24.56
N HIS A 54 27.10 10.37 -24.36
CA HIS A 54 27.61 11.07 -23.19
C HIS A 54 26.52 11.94 -22.54
N SER A 55 25.26 11.56 -22.67
CA SER A 55 24.14 12.35 -22.15
C SER A 55 24.20 12.54 -20.62
N HIS A 56 24.69 11.55 -19.87
CA HIS A 56 25.00 11.64 -18.43
C HIS A 56 25.95 12.80 -18.07
N VAL A 57 26.89 13.15 -18.95
CA VAL A 57 27.76 14.33 -18.74
C VAL A 57 26.99 15.62 -19.04
N GLY A 58 26.12 15.57 -20.05
CA GLY A 58 25.26 16.69 -20.43
C GLY A 58 24.27 17.07 -19.32
N SER A 59 23.55 16.11 -18.76
CA SER A 59 22.57 16.30 -17.68
C SER A 59 23.23 16.81 -16.40
N ASP A 60 24.35 16.20 -15.97
CA ASP A 60 25.15 16.65 -14.83
C ASP A 60 25.64 18.10 -15.00
N THR A 61 26.23 18.42 -16.16
CA THR A 61 26.72 19.77 -16.45
C THR A 61 25.58 20.80 -16.47
N ALA A 62 24.45 20.46 -17.09
CA ALA A 62 23.32 21.37 -17.24
C ALA A 62 22.65 21.67 -15.90
N THR A 63 22.40 20.63 -15.09
CA THR A 63 21.75 20.78 -13.77
C THR A 63 22.63 21.57 -12.82
N GLN A 64 23.92 21.26 -12.74
CA GLN A 64 24.85 21.98 -11.88
C GLN A 64 24.97 23.46 -12.26
N GLU A 65 25.16 23.78 -13.55
CA GLU A 65 25.29 25.17 -13.99
C GLU A 65 24.00 25.97 -13.77
N ALA A 66 22.84 25.36 -13.98
CA ALA A 66 21.55 26.01 -13.74
C ALA A 66 21.36 26.38 -12.26
N VAL A 67 21.62 25.44 -11.36
CA VAL A 67 21.57 25.68 -9.90
C VAL A 67 22.56 26.76 -9.49
N ASP A 68 23.80 26.69 -9.98
CA ASP A 68 24.86 27.65 -9.69
C ASP A 68 24.49 29.09 -10.09
N VAL A 69 23.84 29.27 -11.24
CA VAL A 69 23.42 30.58 -11.74
C VAL A 69 22.24 31.11 -10.94
N LEU A 70 21.24 30.27 -10.67
CA LEU A 70 20.05 30.63 -9.88
C LEU A 70 20.43 30.95 -8.43
N ALA A 71 21.30 30.15 -7.80
CA ALA A 71 21.81 30.39 -6.45
C ALA A 71 22.51 31.75 -6.36
N LYS A 72 23.46 32.03 -7.26
CA LYS A 72 24.15 33.34 -7.30
C LYS A 72 23.18 34.50 -7.50
N ARG A 73 22.09 34.29 -8.26
CA ARG A 73 21.05 35.30 -8.49
C ARG A 73 20.27 35.60 -7.22
N VAL A 74 19.84 34.57 -6.48
CA VAL A 74 19.17 34.69 -5.18
C VAL A 74 20.09 35.38 -4.16
N GLU A 75 21.37 34.97 -4.08
CA GLU A 75 22.34 35.58 -3.17
C GLU A 75 22.56 37.08 -3.43
N SER A 76 22.49 37.49 -4.70
CA SER A 76 22.81 38.85 -5.14
C SER A 76 21.62 39.81 -5.10
N ASN A 77 20.39 39.31 -4.97
CA ASN A 77 19.15 40.10 -5.00
C ASN A 77 18.05 39.39 -4.18
N ALA A 78 17.61 40.02 -3.09
CA ALA A 78 16.64 39.41 -2.16
C ALA A 78 15.21 39.29 -2.72
N ASP A 79 14.90 39.99 -3.82
CA ASP A 79 13.57 39.98 -4.44
C ASP A 79 13.64 39.24 -5.78
N ILE A 80 13.63 37.90 -5.74
CA ILE A 80 13.14 37.13 -6.87
C ILE A 80 11.62 37.18 -6.79
N ASP A 81 11.00 37.79 -7.78
CA ASP A 81 9.55 37.91 -7.88
C ASP A 81 9.07 37.49 -9.28
N LYS A 82 7.74 37.45 -9.45
CA LYS A 82 7.10 37.13 -10.72
C LYS A 82 7.66 37.93 -11.92
N SER A 83 8.16 39.14 -11.71
CA SER A 83 8.63 40.02 -12.79
C SER A 83 10.07 39.74 -13.23
N THR A 84 10.87 39.06 -12.40
CA THR A 84 12.31 38.87 -12.60
C THR A 84 12.72 37.41 -12.76
N ILE A 85 11.86 36.47 -12.37
CA ILE A 85 12.16 35.03 -12.39
C ILE A 85 12.34 34.47 -13.82
N ASP A 86 11.53 34.91 -14.78
CA ASP A 86 11.66 34.46 -16.18
C ASP A 86 13.02 34.85 -16.78
N GLU A 87 13.54 36.03 -16.43
CA GLU A 87 14.88 36.45 -16.85
C GLU A 87 15.98 35.63 -16.15
N ALA A 88 15.76 35.23 -14.90
CA ALA A 88 16.68 34.36 -14.16
C ALA A 88 16.76 32.96 -14.78
N PHE A 89 15.61 32.33 -15.08
CA PHE A 89 15.59 31.03 -15.77
C PHE A 89 16.18 31.11 -17.18
N ARG A 90 15.92 32.21 -17.90
CA ARG A 90 16.53 32.43 -19.21
C ARG A 90 18.06 32.46 -19.14
N ASP A 91 18.63 33.25 -18.24
CA ASP A 91 20.08 33.32 -18.05
C ASP A 91 20.64 31.96 -17.62
N ALA A 92 19.99 31.28 -16.65
CA ALA A 92 20.38 29.96 -16.18
C ALA A 92 20.41 28.91 -17.31
N PHE A 93 19.37 28.83 -18.14
CA PHE A 93 19.29 27.82 -19.20
C PHE A 93 20.22 28.15 -20.37
N GLU A 94 20.43 29.44 -20.70
CA GLU A 94 21.43 29.86 -21.69
C GLU A 94 22.86 29.55 -21.25
N ARG A 95 23.15 29.69 -19.94
CA ARG A 95 24.42 29.34 -19.31
C ARG A 95 24.64 27.83 -19.30
N ALA A 96 23.66 27.06 -18.83
CA ALA A 96 23.68 25.60 -18.86
C ALA A 96 23.92 25.08 -20.28
N ARG A 97 23.21 25.61 -21.28
CA ARG A 97 23.40 25.27 -22.69
C ARG A 97 24.82 25.58 -23.19
N SER A 98 25.40 26.68 -22.73
CA SER A 98 26.78 27.06 -23.09
C SER A 98 27.79 26.14 -22.43
N ALA A 99 27.61 25.81 -21.14
CA ALA A 99 28.46 24.89 -20.39
C ALA A 99 28.48 23.49 -21.02
N VAL A 100 27.33 22.93 -21.37
CA VAL A 100 27.26 21.61 -22.05
C VAL A 100 28.02 21.61 -23.37
N ARG A 101 27.97 22.71 -24.15
CA ARG A 101 28.71 22.85 -25.40
C ARG A 101 30.21 22.98 -25.18
N GLU A 102 30.63 23.68 -24.13
CA GLU A 102 32.03 23.80 -23.73
C GLU A 102 32.58 22.45 -23.26
N GLU A 103 31.81 21.68 -22.50
CA GLU A 103 32.18 20.34 -22.03
C GLU A 103 32.33 19.37 -23.22
N ALA A 104 31.35 19.36 -24.14
CA ALA A 104 31.44 18.58 -25.38
C ALA A 104 32.71 18.91 -26.19
N ALA A 105 33.04 20.20 -26.30
CA ALA A 105 34.26 20.65 -26.97
C ALA A 105 35.53 20.24 -26.22
N GLY A 106 35.51 20.24 -24.88
CA GLY A 106 36.60 19.75 -24.03
C GLY A 106 36.85 18.25 -24.17
N MET A 107 35.78 17.48 -24.42
CA MET A 107 35.81 16.04 -24.68
C MET A 107 36.13 15.67 -26.14
N ASP A 108 36.23 16.65 -27.05
CA ASP A 108 36.40 16.46 -28.50
C ASP A 108 35.27 15.64 -29.14
N VAL A 109 34.04 15.84 -28.68
CA VAL A 109 32.82 15.20 -29.23
C VAL A 109 31.82 16.25 -29.73
N PRO A 110 30.95 15.92 -30.70
CA PRO A 110 29.86 16.82 -31.08
C PRO A 110 28.93 17.09 -29.90
N ALA A 111 28.42 18.32 -29.77
CA ALA A 111 27.46 18.67 -28.71
C ALA A 111 26.23 17.75 -28.70
N SER A 112 25.81 17.23 -29.86
CA SER A 112 24.71 16.25 -29.96
C SER A 112 24.96 14.93 -29.20
N GLN A 113 26.17 14.68 -28.72
CA GLN A 113 26.48 13.52 -27.85
C GLN A 113 26.23 13.79 -26.36
N LEU A 114 25.93 15.03 -25.97
CA LEU A 114 25.61 15.45 -24.60
C LEU A 114 24.18 16.03 -24.55
N GLN A 115 23.25 15.50 -25.34
CA GLN A 115 21.85 15.96 -25.31
C GLN A 115 21.21 15.63 -23.97
N THR A 116 20.49 16.60 -23.42
CA THR A 116 19.75 16.48 -22.14
C THR A 116 18.53 17.40 -22.16
N THR A 117 17.51 17.02 -21.40
CA THR A 117 16.45 17.92 -20.93
C THR A 117 16.96 18.74 -19.74
N LEU A 118 16.20 19.77 -19.34
CA LEU A 118 16.48 20.54 -18.12
C LEU A 118 15.20 21.11 -17.54
N LEU A 119 14.86 20.66 -16.35
CA LEU A 119 13.81 21.19 -15.50
C LEU A 119 14.46 21.85 -14.30
N ALA A 120 13.98 23.03 -13.91
CA ALA A 120 14.46 23.72 -12.74
C ALA A 120 13.33 24.44 -12.00
N ALA A 121 13.44 24.52 -10.68
CA ALA A 121 12.48 25.21 -9.85
C ALA A 121 13.17 26.00 -8.75
N VAL A 122 12.59 27.15 -8.40
CA VAL A 122 13.02 28.01 -7.31
C VAL A 122 11.81 28.28 -6.44
N ALA A 123 11.91 27.98 -5.15
CA ALA A 123 10.87 28.24 -4.18
C ALA A 123 11.42 28.96 -2.94
N GLY A 124 10.61 29.81 -2.33
CA GLY A 124 10.97 30.63 -1.18
C GLY A 124 9.82 31.56 -0.75
N PRO A 125 10.10 32.68 -0.04
CA PRO A 125 9.08 33.60 0.49
C PRO A 125 8.12 34.20 -0.55
N PHE A 126 8.52 34.20 -1.82
CA PHE A 126 7.73 34.73 -2.93
C PHE A 126 6.78 33.68 -3.52
N GLY A 127 6.84 32.42 -3.09
CA GLY A 127 6.13 31.29 -3.70
C GLY A 127 7.08 30.38 -4.46
N VAL A 128 6.58 29.71 -5.50
CA VAL A 128 7.36 28.79 -6.34
C VAL A 128 7.25 29.14 -7.81
N ALA A 129 8.38 29.04 -8.50
CA ALA A 129 8.47 29.17 -9.94
C ALA A 129 9.25 28.01 -10.54
N GLY A 130 8.85 27.60 -11.74
CA GLY A 130 9.48 26.49 -12.46
C GLY A 130 9.75 26.85 -13.91
N ALA A 131 10.76 26.21 -14.50
CA ALA A 131 11.04 26.25 -15.92
C ALA A 131 11.41 24.87 -16.45
N ALA A 132 10.98 24.56 -17.67
CA ALA A 132 11.19 23.25 -18.29
C ALA A 132 11.59 23.35 -19.77
N VAL A 133 12.56 22.53 -20.17
CA VAL A 133 12.90 22.17 -21.54
C VAL A 133 13.01 20.66 -21.64
N GLY A 134 12.20 20.04 -22.50
CA GLY A 134 12.01 18.60 -22.56
C GLY A 134 10.81 18.11 -21.76
N ASP A 135 10.74 16.82 -21.53
CA ASP A 135 9.74 16.09 -20.74
C ASP A 135 10.17 15.95 -19.25
N GLY A 136 9.31 15.32 -18.43
CA GLY A 136 9.38 15.36 -16.98
C GLY A 136 8.38 16.34 -16.36
N GLY A 137 8.39 16.44 -15.03
CA GLY A 137 7.38 17.19 -14.28
C GLY A 137 7.93 18.06 -13.16
N ILE A 138 7.20 19.15 -12.90
CA ILE A 138 7.38 20.01 -11.72
C ILE A 138 6.02 20.09 -11.03
N VAL A 139 5.92 19.55 -9.82
CA VAL A 139 4.70 19.51 -9.02
C VAL A 139 4.94 20.28 -7.72
N TYR A 140 3.97 21.08 -7.31
CA TYR A 140 3.99 21.73 -6.00
C TYR A 140 2.81 21.24 -5.17
N GLU A 141 3.01 21.20 -3.86
CA GLU A 141 1.99 20.96 -2.85
C GLU A 141 1.54 22.31 -2.29
N HIS A 142 0.23 22.50 -2.19
CA HIS A 142 -0.35 23.64 -1.49
C HIS A 142 -1.70 23.24 -0.86
N ASP A 143 -1.90 23.57 0.40
CA ASP A 143 -3.16 23.26 1.13
C ASP A 143 -3.55 21.76 1.06
N GLU A 144 -2.55 20.87 1.20
CA GLU A 144 -2.72 19.39 1.11
C GLU A 144 -3.16 18.88 -0.28
N GLU A 145 -3.08 19.72 -1.33
CA GLU A 145 -3.33 19.33 -2.72
C GLU A 145 -2.05 19.42 -3.58
N TYR A 146 -1.96 18.59 -4.62
CA TYR A 146 -0.83 18.55 -5.56
C TYR A 146 -1.21 19.13 -6.92
N HIS A 147 -0.35 20.00 -7.44
CA HIS A 147 -0.63 20.72 -8.67
C HIS A 147 0.59 20.74 -9.61
N LEU A 148 0.34 20.55 -10.90
CA LEU A 148 1.33 20.77 -11.93
C LEU A 148 1.71 22.25 -11.98
N LEU A 149 3.01 22.55 -11.84
CA LEU A 149 3.51 23.93 -11.90
C LEU A 149 3.70 24.39 -13.35
N VAL A 150 4.36 23.58 -14.18
CA VAL A 150 4.70 23.93 -15.57
C VAL A 150 4.09 22.90 -16.49
N GLU A 151 3.32 23.33 -17.50
CA GLU A 151 2.73 22.44 -18.50
C GLU A 151 3.76 21.45 -19.07
N CYS A 152 3.42 20.16 -19.07
CA CYS A 152 4.24 19.09 -19.63
C CYS A 152 4.44 19.27 -21.15
N GLU A 153 5.49 18.67 -21.70
CA GLU A 153 5.72 18.72 -23.15
C GLU A 153 4.58 18.01 -23.92
N PRO A 154 3.94 18.64 -24.92
CA PRO A 154 2.85 18.00 -25.65
C PRO A 154 3.33 16.75 -26.41
N LYS A 155 2.89 15.55 -25.98
CA LYS A 155 3.15 14.30 -26.70
C LYS A 155 2.25 14.23 -27.95
N VAL A 156 2.84 14.13 -29.15
CA VAL A 156 2.08 13.99 -30.40
C VAL A 156 1.63 12.53 -30.58
N ILE A 157 0.41 12.21 -30.16
CA ILE A 157 -0.15 10.83 -30.14
C ILE A 157 -0.74 10.40 -31.51
N ASP A 158 -0.10 10.75 -32.62
CA ASP A 158 -0.52 10.26 -33.95
C ASP A 158 0.69 10.00 -34.84
N LEU A 159 1.35 8.86 -34.60
CA LEU A 159 2.05 7.96 -35.54
C LEU A 159 2.92 6.99 -34.72
N SER A 160 3.09 5.78 -35.22
CA SER A 160 3.63 4.60 -34.52
C SER A 160 5.10 4.63 -34.07
N SER A 161 5.74 5.80 -33.94
CA SER A 161 7.08 5.97 -33.36
C SER A 161 7.51 7.45 -33.50
N ASN A 162 7.52 8.17 -32.39
CA ASN A 162 8.50 9.17 -31.94
C ASN A 162 7.79 10.20 -31.05
N GLU A 163 7.79 9.97 -29.73
CA GLU A 163 7.83 11.07 -28.78
C GLU A 163 9.13 11.82 -29.08
N VAL A 164 9.02 13.06 -29.57
CA VAL A 164 10.18 13.90 -29.86
C VAL A 164 10.25 14.93 -28.76
N THR A 165 11.17 14.73 -27.82
CA THR A 165 11.51 15.76 -26.84
C THR A 165 12.46 16.78 -27.45
N TYR A 166 12.30 18.05 -27.08
CA TYR A 166 13.23 19.10 -27.49
C TYR A 166 14.35 19.26 -26.46
N PRO A 167 15.59 18.82 -26.76
CA PRO A 167 16.69 18.90 -25.80
C PRO A 167 17.19 20.34 -25.64
N LEU A 168 17.80 20.64 -24.49
CA LEU A 168 18.36 21.95 -24.12
C LEU A 168 19.26 22.57 -25.22
N ILE A 169 20.05 21.74 -25.88
CA ILE A 169 21.05 22.19 -26.86
C ILE A 169 20.53 22.31 -28.29
N ASP A 170 19.25 21.99 -28.57
CA ASP A 170 18.66 22.02 -29.91
C ASP A 170 18.73 23.43 -30.55
N ASP A 171 19.19 23.51 -31.80
CA ASP A 171 19.39 24.77 -32.51
C ASP A 171 18.08 25.46 -32.93
N GLU A 172 16.96 24.72 -33.00
CA GLU A 172 15.62 25.24 -33.28
C GLU A 172 14.81 25.61 -32.03
N TRP A 173 15.45 25.63 -30.84
CA TRP A 173 14.80 25.87 -29.54
C TRP A 173 13.80 27.05 -29.55
N PRO A 174 12.48 26.78 -29.39
CA PRO A 174 11.46 27.82 -29.54
C PRO A 174 11.34 28.75 -28.32
N SER A 175 11.53 28.22 -27.11
CA SER A 175 11.60 28.88 -25.79
C SER A 175 11.51 27.78 -24.71
N PHE A 176 11.90 28.05 -23.45
CA PHE A 176 11.50 27.19 -22.33
C PHE A 176 10.07 27.50 -21.90
N ARG A 177 9.40 26.54 -21.25
CA ARG A 177 8.12 26.75 -20.56
C ARG A 177 8.41 27.21 -19.14
N THR A 178 7.58 28.11 -18.60
CA THR A 178 7.78 28.70 -17.28
C THR A 178 6.42 29.02 -16.66
N ASP A 179 6.30 28.88 -15.35
CA ASP A 179 5.15 29.34 -14.59
C ASP A 179 5.54 29.71 -13.16
N TYR A 180 4.63 30.38 -12.46
CA TYR A 180 4.79 30.88 -11.11
C TYR A 180 3.47 30.90 -10.35
N VAL A 181 3.52 30.44 -9.10
CA VAL A 181 2.39 30.48 -8.15
C VAL A 181 2.80 31.10 -6.81
N PRO A 182 1.93 31.94 -6.21
CA PRO A 182 2.16 32.50 -4.88
C PRO A 182 1.74 31.50 -3.80
N GLY A 183 2.68 30.79 -3.20
CA GLY A 183 2.44 29.79 -2.15
C GLY A 183 2.92 28.40 -2.54
N CYS A 184 3.55 27.70 -1.60
CA CYS A 184 4.12 26.37 -1.78
C CYS A 184 4.48 25.79 -0.41
N ASP A 185 3.91 24.63 -0.09
CA ASP A 185 4.21 23.86 1.12
C ASP A 185 5.25 22.74 0.81
N GLY A 186 5.36 22.38 -0.45
CA GLY A 186 6.28 21.36 -0.94
C GLY A 186 6.50 21.44 -2.45
N LEU A 187 7.65 20.99 -2.93
CA LEU A 187 8.02 21.00 -4.33
C LEU A 187 8.66 19.67 -4.72
N VAL A 188 8.26 19.12 -5.87
CA VAL A 188 8.84 17.92 -6.46
C VAL A 188 9.22 18.19 -7.91
N VAL A 189 10.44 17.83 -8.29
CA VAL A 189 10.93 17.87 -9.68
C VAL A 189 11.39 16.46 -10.06
N PHE A 190 10.97 15.97 -11.23
CA PHE A 190 11.29 14.60 -11.67
C PHE A 190 11.47 14.46 -13.18
N SER A 191 12.23 13.43 -13.58
CA SER A 191 12.41 13.03 -14.99
C SER A 191 11.24 12.20 -15.51
N ASP A 192 11.16 12.04 -16.83
CA ASP A 192 10.11 11.29 -17.53
C ASP A 192 9.95 9.84 -17.03
N GLY A 193 11.03 9.22 -16.54
CA GLY A 193 11.03 7.90 -15.92
C GLY A 193 10.07 7.74 -14.72
N VAL A 194 9.62 8.84 -14.12
CA VAL A 194 8.65 8.88 -13.02
C VAL A 194 7.22 9.19 -13.50
N GLU A 195 7.02 9.67 -14.74
CA GLU A 195 5.71 10.11 -15.25
C GLU A 195 4.62 9.04 -15.18
N ASN A 196 4.97 7.75 -15.33
CA ASN A 196 4.01 6.64 -15.24
C ASN A 196 3.39 6.45 -13.84
N PHE A 197 3.90 7.16 -12.83
CA PHE A 197 3.49 7.09 -11.44
C PHE A 197 3.00 8.44 -10.93
N ALA A 198 3.57 9.52 -11.46
CA ALA A 198 3.28 10.88 -11.03
C ALA A 198 1.89 11.38 -11.44
N TRP A 199 1.25 10.75 -12.44
CA TRP A 199 0.02 11.28 -13.02
C TRP A 199 -1.15 10.29 -12.99
N GLU A 200 -2.35 10.76 -12.59
CA GLU A 200 -3.61 10.02 -12.79
C GLU A 200 -4.09 10.11 -14.24
N ASP A 201 -3.85 11.25 -14.89
CA ASP A 201 -4.10 11.50 -16.30
C ASP A 201 -2.97 12.33 -16.96
N LEU A 202 -3.22 13.19 -17.95
CA LEU A 202 -2.15 13.94 -18.62
C LEU A 202 -1.63 15.15 -17.82
N GLU A 203 -2.42 15.66 -16.87
CA GLU A 203 -2.12 16.92 -16.15
C GLU A 203 -2.43 16.85 -14.65
N THR A 204 -3.10 15.79 -14.18
CA THR A 204 -3.49 15.61 -12.77
C THR A 204 -2.43 14.81 -12.02
N ALA A 205 -1.78 15.44 -11.03
CA ALA A 205 -0.83 14.80 -10.12
C ALA A 205 -1.52 13.71 -9.29
N SER A 206 -0.89 12.53 -9.14
CA SER A 206 -1.40 11.46 -8.26
C SER A 206 -1.17 11.84 -6.80
N PRO A 207 -2.24 12.10 -6.02
CA PRO A 207 -2.09 12.38 -4.61
C PRO A 207 -1.40 11.24 -3.88
N GLU A 208 -1.71 10.00 -4.26
CA GLU A 208 -1.17 8.82 -3.63
C GLU A 208 0.35 8.69 -3.78
N PHE A 209 0.88 9.07 -4.95
CA PHE A 209 2.32 9.02 -5.19
C PHE A 209 3.03 10.11 -4.42
N PHE A 210 2.52 11.33 -4.49
CA PHE A 210 3.17 12.48 -3.85
C PHE A 210 3.04 12.46 -2.32
N ASP A 211 1.92 11.99 -1.77
CA ASP A 211 1.74 11.80 -0.32
C ASP A 211 2.83 10.93 0.27
N GLY A 212 3.08 9.76 -0.34
CA GLY A 212 4.13 8.89 0.15
C GLY A 212 5.53 9.48 -0.06
N VAL A 213 5.79 10.16 -1.17
CA VAL A 213 7.08 10.84 -1.39
C VAL A 213 7.34 11.92 -0.32
N PHE A 214 6.34 12.73 0.01
CA PHE A 214 6.47 13.74 1.07
C PHE A 214 6.53 13.12 2.47
N GLU A 215 5.84 12.00 2.72
CA GLU A 215 5.94 11.24 3.98
C GLU A 215 7.39 10.82 4.25
N VAL A 216 8.11 10.23 3.28
CA VAL A 216 9.55 9.89 3.44
C VAL A 216 10.37 11.09 3.87
N VAL A 217 10.20 12.19 3.14
CA VAL A 217 11.01 13.41 3.31
C VAL A 217 10.70 14.12 4.62
N ARG A 218 9.46 14.01 5.10
CA ARG A 218 8.99 14.65 6.34
C ARG A 218 9.26 13.80 7.59
N GLU A 219 9.19 12.47 7.48
CA GLU A 219 9.46 11.56 8.61
C GLU A 219 10.96 11.41 8.89
N LEU A 220 11.80 11.46 7.86
CA LEU A 220 13.24 11.24 7.99
C LEU A 220 13.97 12.56 8.21
N THR A 221 14.60 12.68 9.37
CA THR A 221 15.44 13.85 9.70
C THR A 221 16.82 13.80 9.02
N ASP A 222 17.26 12.62 8.56
CA ASP A 222 18.55 12.42 7.90
C ASP A 222 18.40 12.39 6.38
N ARG A 223 19.07 13.33 5.70
CA ARG A 223 18.99 13.52 4.25
C ARG A 223 19.56 12.33 3.48
N GLU A 224 20.64 11.73 3.97
CA GLU A 224 21.28 10.59 3.31
C GLU A 224 20.38 9.36 3.39
N ALA A 225 19.83 9.09 4.58
CA ALA A 225 18.86 8.01 4.77
C ALA A 225 17.58 8.21 3.93
N ALA A 226 17.08 9.44 3.80
CA ALA A 226 15.91 9.74 2.98
C ALA A 226 16.19 9.57 1.48
N SER A 227 17.37 10.01 1.02
CA SER A 227 17.80 9.80 -0.37
C SER A 227 17.98 8.31 -0.70
N GLU A 228 18.55 7.53 0.23
CA GLU A 228 18.67 6.07 0.10
C GLU A 228 17.29 5.41 0.02
N GLN A 229 16.35 5.80 0.87
CA GLN A 229 14.98 5.28 0.84
C GLN A 229 14.24 5.63 -0.46
N LEU A 230 14.32 6.88 -0.94
CA LEU A 230 13.78 7.24 -2.25
C LEU A 230 14.41 6.41 -3.37
N SER A 231 15.71 6.14 -3.28
CA SER A 231 16.41 5.30 -4.26
C SER A 231 15.93 3.84 -4.22
N GLU A 232 15.64 3.29 -3.03
CA GLU A 232 15.13 1.93 -2.87
C GLU A 232 13.70 1.79 -3.40
N ILE A 233 12.85 2.80 -3.15
CA ILE A 233 11.51 2.91 -3.72
C ILE A 233 11.58 2.85 -5.25
N LEU A 234 12.37 3.73 -5.87
CA LEU A 234 12.52 3.78 -7.32
C LEU A 234 13.22 2.53 -7.90
N ASN A 235 13.96 1.78 -7.07
CA ASN A 235 14.55 0.48 -7.39
C ASN A 235 13.66 -0.73 -7.06
N ASN A 236 12.45 -0.54 -6.55
CA ASN A 236 11.55 -1.66 -6.35
C ASN A 236 11.08 -2.21 -7.71
N GLU A 237 10.78 -3.52 -7.81
CA GLU A 237 10.44 -4.19 -9.08
C GLU A 237 9.27 -3.51 -9.81
N ASN A 238 8.33 -2.95 -9.05
CA ASN A 238 7.16 -2.23 -9.58
C ASN A 238 7.54 -0.97 -10.36
N PHE A 239 8.58 -0.27 -9.93
CA PHE A 239 9.13 0.89 -10.62
C PHE A 239 10.06 0.45 -11.76
N ARG A 240 10.84 -0.62 -11.53
CA ARG A 240 11.79 -1.17 -12.50
C ARG A 240 11.14 -1.86 -13.71
N ARG A 241 9.83 -2.07 -13.75
CA ARG A 241 9.14 -2.53 -14.98
C ARG A 241 9.34 -1.58 -16.17
N PHE A 242 9.62 -0.29 -15.91
CA PHE A 242 10.02 0.69 -16.92
C PHE A 242 11.54 0.75 -17.04
N LYS A 243 12.02 0.66 -18.27
CA LYS A 243 13.44 0.48 -18.60
C LYS A 243 14.31 1.70 -18.36
N ASP A 244 13.71 2.88 -18.31
CA ASP A 244 14.43 4.15 -18.26
C ASP A 244 14.98 4.48 -16.88
N ASP A 245 15.93 5.41 -16.84
CA ASP A 245 16.42 6.01 -15.60
C ASP A 245 15.30 6.81 -14.92
N LYS A 246 15.43 7.02 -13.60
CA LYS A 246 14.40 7.68 -12.80
C LYS A 246 15.05 8.64 -11.85
N THR A 247 14.61 9.89 -11.86
CA THR A 247 15.09 10.92 -10.95
C THR A 247 13.94 11.65 -10.31
N LEU A 248 14.05 11.83 -9.00
CA LEU A 248 13.05 12.47 -8.16
C LEU A 248 13.76 13.33 -7.12
N VAL A 249 13.39 14.60 -7.04
CA VAL A 249 13.94 15.56 -6.08
C VAL A 249 12.82 16.33 -5.41
N VAL A 250 12.87 16.39 -4.08
CA VAL A 250 11.84 16.95 -3.21
C VAL A 250 12.44 18.08 -2.38
N GLY A 251 11.78 19.23 -2.37
CA GLY A 251 12.02 20.33 -1.44
C GLY A 251 10.80 20.49 -0.53
N ASN A 252 11.02 20.46 0.79
CA ASN A 252 9.94 20.63 1.77
C ASN A 252 9.96 22.05 2.36
N PHE A 253 8.82 22.73 2.41
CA PHE A 253 8.69 24.05 3.03
C PHE A 253 7.91 23.93 4.34
N PRO A 254 8.41 24.48 5.47
CA PRO A 254 7.60 24.53 6.68
C PRO A 254 6.34 25.37 6.43
N PRO A 255 5.17 24.99 6.97
CA PRO A 255 3.86 25.56 6.67
C PRO A 255 3.62 27.02 7.13
N ASP A 256 4.67 27.81 7.39
CA ASP A 256 4.59 29.18 7.94
C ASP A 256 5.13 30.27 6.97
N MET A 257 5.21 29.97 5.68
CA MET A 257 5.65 30.91 4.63
C MET A 257 4.47 31.57 3.89
N SER A 258 3.26 31.51 4.46
CA SER A 258 2.11 32.24 3.90
C SER A 258 2.37 33.75 3.95
N VAL A 259 2.27 34.38 2.78
CA VAL A 259 2.43 35.81 2.62
C VAL A 259 1.22 36.49 3.27
N ASP A 260 1.38 36.94 4.51
CA ASP A 260 0.39 37.79 5.19
C ASP A 260 0.04 38.98 4.28
N GLU A 261 -1.24 39.01 3.88
CA GLU A 261 -2.00 40.12 3.28
C GLU A 261 -1.20 41.17 2.47
N ILE A 262 -1.10 40.98 1.15
CA ILE A 262 -0.97 42.14 0.26
C ILE A 262 -2.29 42.93 0.35
N GLN A 263 -2.28 43.95 1.20
CA GLN A 263 -3.31 44.98 1.28
C GLN A 263 -3.50 45.62 -0.10
N THR A 264 -4.55 45.22 -0.81
CA THR A 264 -5.12 46.06 -1.87
C THR A 264 -5.91 47.19 -1.21
N ASP A 265 -5.19 48.26 -0.90
CA ASP A 265 -5.76 49.57 -0.64
C ASP A 265 -6.35 50.08 -1.96
N GLU A 266 -7.66 49.88 -2.19
CA GLU A 266 -8.56 50.76 -2.96
C GLU A 266 -9.94 50.09 -3.15
N GLN A 267 -10.87 50.34 -2.22
CA GLN A 267 -12.16 50.98 -2.55
C GLN A 267 -12.95 51.36 -1.30
N GLN A 268 -13.21 52.66 -1.20
CA GLN A 268 -13.99 53.32 -0.17
C GLN A 268 -15.48 52.92 -0.20
N SER A 269 -16.07 52.81 1.00
CA SER A 269 -17.22 53.64 1.47
C SER A 269 -18.50 52.91 1.92
N PHE A 270 -19.08 53.51 2.97
CA PHE A 270 -20.39 53.33 3.62
C PHE A 270 -20.54 52.07 4.51
N GLY A 271 -20.86 52.16 5.81
CA GLY A 271 -21.11 53.27 6.73
C GLY A 271 -21.89 52.79 7.97
N GLU A 272 -21.75 53.54 9.07
CA GLU A 272 -22.61 53.57 10.27
C GLU A 272 -22.64 52.34 11.20
N LYS A 273 -22.78 52.42 12.53
CA LYS A 273 -22.54 53.42 13.58
C LYS A 273 -22.94 52.76 14.92
N ASP A 274 -22.39 53.30 16.00
CA ASP A 274 -22.98 53.41 17.35
C ASP A 274 -22.86 52.25 18.38
N GLY A 275 -22.41 52.65 19.59
CA GLY A 275 -22.90 52.16 20.89
C GLY A 275 -21.86 51.56 21.85
N THR A 276 -20.95 52.32 22.46
CA THR A 276 -21.00 52.83 23.86
C THR A 276 -21.53 51.91 24.97
N GLY A 277 -20.60 51.17 25.63
CA GLY A 277 -20.40 50.95 27.10
C GLY A 277 -21.50 50.35 28.00
N PRO A 278 -21.23 50.17 29.32
CA PRO A 278 -19.97 49.96 30.03
C PRO A 278 -20.00 48.78 31.05
N GLU A 279 -18.87 48.65 31.77
CA GLU A 279 -18.50 47.78 32.91
C GLU A 279 -19.51 47.72 34.08
N ASP A 280 -19.43 46.65 34.89
CA ASP A 280 -19.40 46.72 36.37
C ASP A 280 -19.14 45.35 37.06
N ASP A 281 -18.15 45.37 37.96
CA ASP A 281 -18.10 44.84 39.34
C ASP A 281 -18.14 43.33 39.71
N ALA A 282 -16.95 42.83 40.10
CA ALA A 282 -16.47 42.49 41.47
C ALA A 282 -17.13 41.42 42.37
N HIS A 283 -16.25 40.87 43.25
CA HIS A 283 -16.43 40.04 44.47
C HIS A 283 -16.41 38.50 44.28
N ASP A 284 -15.82 37.66 45.13
CA ASP A 284 -14.90 37.76 46.29
C ASP A 284 -14.55 36.31 46.74
N ILE A 285 -13.37 36.14 47.34
CA ILE A 285 -13.04 35.33 48.56
C ILE A 285 -12.97 33.77 48.51
N GLU A 286 -11.73 33.30 48.66
CA GLU A 286 -11.12 32.36 49.66
C GLU A 286 -11.56 30.90 49.88
N ASP A 287 -10.56 30.17 50.42
CA ASP A 287 -10.48 28.86 51.09
C ASP A 287 -10.33 27.62 50.18
N ALA A 288 -9.14 27.01 50.08
CA ALA A 288 -8.36 26.21 51.05
C ALA A 288 -8.89 24.76 51.17
N ASP A 289 -8.05 23.79 50.83
CA ASP A 289 -7.69 22.65 51.71
C ASP A 289 -6.61 21.77 51.04
N GLU A 290 -5.64 21.39 51.87
CA GLU A 290 -4.48 20.55 51.60
C GLU A 290 -4.79 19.05 51.84
N ASP A 291 -3.79 18.23 51.49
CA ASP A 291 -3.49 16.87 51.98
C ASP A 291 -4.19 15.66 51.31
N GLU A 292 -3.38 14.77 50.70
CA GLU A 292 -3.18 13.43 51.26
C GLU A 292 -1.98 12.69 50.61
N ASP A 293 -1.39 11.82 51.43
CA ASP A 293 -0.05 11.24 51.39
C ASP A 293 0.15 9.99 50.50
N ASP A 294 1.41 9.84 50.07
CA ASP A 294 2.30 8.67 50.09
C ASP A 294 1.74 7.27 50.47
N ILE A 295 2.18 6.24 49.72
CA ILE A 295 2.66 4.92 50.20
C ILE A 295 3.19 4.13 48.98
N GLY A 296 4.46 3.71 49.04
CA GLY A 296 5.07 2.75 48.11
C GLY A 296 4.93 1.29 48.54
N ASP A 297 5.36 0.38 47.67
CA ASP A 297 5.91 -0.93 48.06
C ASP A 297 6.81 -1.50 46.95
N GLU A 298 8.00 -1.93 47.34
CA GLU A 298 8.94 -2.78 46.60
C GLU A 298 8.56 -4.26 46.84
N ASP A 299 8.84 -5.19 45.91
CA ASP A 299 9.80 -6.30 46.14
C ASP A 299 9.94 -7.26 44.93
N ALA A 300 11.18 -7.77 44.83
CA ALA A 300 11.65 -9.08 44.37
C ALA A 300 11.48 -9.56 42.91
N GLY A 301 12.64 -9.69 42.24
CA GLY A 301 12.79 -10.31 40.92
C GLY A 301 13.13 -11.80 40.91
N ARG A 302 13.40 -12.31 39.70
CA ARG A 302 14.11 -13.58 39.46
C ARG A 302 14.67 -13.64 38.03
N ASN A 303 15.99 -13.63 37.93
CA ASN A 303 16.74 -14.01 36.72
C ASN A 303 16.84 -15.54 36.61
N GLU A 304 16.58 -16.11 35.44
CA GLU A 304 17.15 -17.39 35.00
C GLU A 304 17.59 -17.26 33.53
N GLU A 305 18.91 -17.18 33.32
CA GLU A 305 19.59 -17.48 32.04
C GLU A 305 19.74 -19.00 31.88
N LYS A 306 19.81 -19.48 30.62
CA LYS A 306 20.46 -20.69 30.06
C LYS A 306 19.74 -21.12 28.77
N ASP A 307 20.33 -21.62 27.70
CA ASP A 307 21.69 -21.94 27.25
C ASP A 307 21.57 -22.07 25.71
N GLU A 308 22.53 -21.54 24.94
CA GLU A 308 22.74 -21.89 23.52
C GLU A 308 23.61 -23.16 23.44
N ASP A 309 23.20 -24.16 22.66
CA ASP A 309 24.05 -24.87 21.68
C ASP A 309 23.38 -26.14 21.07
N ALA A 310 23.27 -26.10 19.73
CA ALA A 310 23.41 -27.16 18.71
C ALA A 310 22.66 -28.51 18.79
N ASP A 311 21.86 -28.83 17.75
CA ASP A 311 21.99 -30.12 17.04
C ASP A 311 21.49 -30.05 15.57
N GLN A 312 22.12 -30.86 14.72
CA GLN A 312 21.94 -31.01 13.29
C GLN A 312 20.83 -32.02 12.96
N SER A 313 20.08 -31.73 11.89
CA SER A 313 19.41 -32.67 10.97
C SER A 313 18.80 -33.95 11.55
N ALA A 314 17.48 -33.98 11.69
CA ALA A 314 16.68 -35.18 11.48
C ALA A 314 15.34 -34.77 10.86
N ASP A 315 15.19 -35.08 9.59
CA ASP A 315 13.91 -35.14 8.89
C ASP A 315 13.15 -36.34 9.47
N THR A 316 12.39 -36.11 10.54
CA THR A 316 11.49 -37.09 11.13
C THR A 316 10.08 -36.69 10.78
N ASP A 317 9.35 -37.59 10.11
CA ASP A 317 7.90 -37.55 10.00
C ASP A 317 7.29 -37.32 11.39
N GLU A 318 6.98 -36.06 11.72
CA GLU A 318 6.42 -35.70 13.02
C GLU A 318 4.94 -36.13 13.05
N GLU A 319 4.67 -37.23 13.75
CA GLU A 319 3.31 -37.74 13.97
C GLU A 319 2.68 -37.07 15.20
N THR A 320 1.52 -36.42 15.03
CA THR A 320 0.80 -35.75 16.12
C THR A 320 -0.41 -36.57 16.57
N LEU A 321 -0.65 -36.60 17.89
CA LEU A 321 -1.80 -37.27 18.51
C LEU A 321 -2.81 -36.23 19.00
N LYS A 322 -4.03 -36.24 18.45
CA LYS A 322 -5.15 -35.47 18.99
C LYS A 322 -5.99 -36.33 19.93
N LEU A 323 -6.24 -35.83 21.15
CA LEU A 323 -7.16 -36.46 22.10
C LEU A 323 -8.54 -35.79 22.01
N CYS A 324 -9.60 -36.58 21.85
CA CYS A 324 -10.96 -36.06 21.75
C CYS A 324 -11.62 -35.99 23.14
N GLU A 325 -12.27 -34.87 23.47
CA GLU A 325 -12.94 -34.73 24.77
C GLU A 325 -14.10 -35.71 24.97
N PRO A 326 -14.31 -36.24 26.20
CA PRO A 326 -15.40 -37.14 26.46
C PRO A 326 -16.73 -36.39 26.61
N ARG A 327 -17.57 -36.50 25.56
CA ARG A 327 -19.04 -36.30 25.53
C ARG A 327 -19.57 -34.86 25.69
N GLY A 328 -19.76 -34.20 24.55
CA GLY A 328 -20.88 -33.28 24.30
C GLY A 328 -22.00 -33.94 23.47
N GLN A 329 -23.23 -33.41 23.52
CA GLN A 329 -24.38 -33.84 22.71
C GLN A 329 -24.08 -33.65 21.21
N GLY A 330 -23.60 -34.71 20.54
CA GLY A 330 -23.20 -34.67 19.12
C GLY A 330 -22.24 -35.79 18.75
N ASN A 331 -21.58 -36.40 19.74
CA ASN A 331 -20.48 -37.35 19.54
C ASN A 331 -20.85 -38.85 19.68
N GLU A 332 -22.12 -39.22 19.51
CA GLU A 332 -22.55 -40.62 19.73
C GLU A 332 -21.92 -41.62 18.75
N ASN A 333 -21.47 -41.16 17.57
CA ASN A 333 -20.89 -41.97 16.49
C ASN A 333 -19.48 -41.52 16.06
N LEU A 334 -18.72 -40.81 16.92
CA LEU A 334 -17.39 -40.28 16.55
C LEU A 334 -16.45 -41.37 16.03
N HIS A 335 -16.48 -42.55 16.64
CA HIS A 335 -15.62 -43.66 16.24
C HIS A 335 -15.89 -44.10 14.79
N GLU A 336 -17.15 -44.31 14.43
CA GLU A 336 -17.58 -44.72 13.09
C GLU A 336 -17.28 -43.62 12.07
N LYS A 337 -17.45 -42.34 12.46
CA LYS A 337 -17.07 -41.20 11.64
C LYS A 337 -15.57 -41.17 11.35
N LEU A 338 -14.72 -41.36 12.36
CA LEU A 338 -13.26 -41.39 12.17
C LEU A 338 -12.84 -42.57 11.27
N GLU A 339 -13.48 -43.73 11.41
CA GLU A 339 -13.25 -44.87 10.50
C GLU A 339 -13.65 -44.54 9.06
N ALA A 340 -14.78 -43.83 8.85
CA ALA A 340 -15.19 -43.36 7.54
C ALA A 340 -14.23 -42.32 6.95
N MET A 341 -13.71 -41.39 7.77
CA MET A 341 -12.71 -40.41 7.35
C MET A 341 -11.41 -41.07 6.88
N ILE A 342 -10.91 -42.06 7.63
CA ILE A 342 -9.71 -42.81 7.26
C ILE A 342 -9.92 -43.63 5.99
N ALA A 343 -11.13 -44.17 5.79
CA ALA A 343 -11.47 -44.96 4.60
C ALA A 343 -11.67 -44.11 3.33
N SER A 344 -11.96 -42.82 3.49
CA SER A 344 -12.25 -41.88 2.39
C SER A 344 -11.57 -40.53 2.63
N PRO A 345 -10.23 -40.44 2.60
CA PRO A 345 -9.54 -39.16 2.72
C PRO A 345 -9.69 -38.32 1.45
N PRO A 346 -9.68 -36.97 1.56
CA PRO A 346 -9.39 -36.08 0.44
C PRO A 346 -8.03 -36.43 -0.21
N ASP A 347 -7.84 -36.11 -1.49
CA ASP A 347 -6.61 -36.46 -2.22
C ASP A 347 -5.36 -35.82 -1.55
N PRO A 348 -4.41 -36.64 -1.02
CA PRO A 348 -3.23 -36.12 -0.35
C PRO A 348 -2.21 -35.49 -1.32
N GLU A 349 -2.35 -35.69 -2.64
CA GLU A 349 -1.49 -35.05 -3.64
C GLU A 349 -1.90 -33.60 -3.94
N VAL A 350 -3.08 -33.17 -3.49
CA VAL A 350 -3.53 -31.78 -3.57
C VAL A 350 -3.00 -31.03 -2.35
N GLY A 351 -1.79 -30.47 -2.50
CA GLY A 351 -1.03 -29.77 -1.47
C GLY A 351 0.44 -29.62 -1.90
N ARG A 352 1.22 -28.79 -1.21
CA ARG A 352 2.69 -28.77 -1.42
C ARG A 352 3.27 -30.00 -0.70
N GLU A 353 4.24 -30.71 -1.28
CA GLU A 353 4.79 -31.97 -0.72
C GLU A 353 5.22 -31.88 0.75
N SER A 354 5.48 -30.68 1.27
CA SER A 354 5.84 -30.38 2.66
C SER A 354 4.66 -30.03 3.60
N ASP A 355 3.50 -29.62 3.09
CA ASP A 355 2.45 -28.94 3.87
C ASP A 355 1.03 -29.46 3.51
N PRO A 356 0.47 -30.42 4.26
CA PRO A 356 -0.83 -30.99 3.96
C PRO A 356 -1.96 -29.99 4.23
N LEU A 357 -2.96 -29.94 3.34
CA LEU A 357 -4.11 -29.01 3.47
C LEU A 357 -5.03 -29.31 4.65
N TYR A 358 -4.92 -30.50 5.26
CA TYR A 358 -5.80 -30.96 6.33
C TYR A 358 -5.04 -31.66 7.44
N ALA A 359 -5.43 -31.38 8.68
CA ALA A 359 -5.12 -32.21 9.84
C ALA A 359 -6.02 -33.47 9.87
N TRP A 360 -6.00 -34.25 8.78
CA TRP A 360 -6.93 -35.37 8.57
C TRP A 360 -6.54 -36.60 9.44
N PRO A 361 -7.51 -37.35 9.99
CA PRO A 361 -7.23 -38.58 10.73
C PRO A 361 -6.62 -39.68 9.84
N GLU A 362 -5.52 -40.28 10.29
CA GLU A 362 -4.91 -41.45 9.64
C GLU A 362 -5.12 -42.75 10.43
N GLU A 363 -5.18 -42.66 11.76
CA GLU A 363 -5.37 -43.83 12.63
C GLU A 363 -6.16 -43.47 13.88
N VAL A 364 -7.13 -44.32 14.25
CA VAL A 364 -7.88 -44.17 15.51
C VAL A 364 -7.05 -44.71 16.67
N VAL A 365 -6.92 -43.91 17.74
CA VAL A 365 -6.22 -44.33 18.95
C VAL A 365 -7.18 -44.88 19.99
N LYS A 366 -6.87 -46.09 20.48
CA LYS A 366 -7.67 -46.84 21.46
C LYS A 366 -6.84 -47.15 22.72
N PRO A 367 -7.41 -47.05 23.94
CA PRO A 367 -6.75 -47.49 25.16
C PRO A 367 -6.50 -49.00 25.14
N ALA A 368 -5.42 -49.45 25.77
CA ALA A 368 -5.16 -50.88 25.92
C ALA A 368 -6.30 -51.59 26.67
N GLY A 369 -7.04 -52.45 25.97
CA GLY A 369 -8.14 -53.25 26.54
C GLY A 369 -9.52 -52.59 26.55
N ASP A 370 -9.70 -51.45 25.87
CA ASP A 370 -10.99 -50.81 25.63
C ASP A 370 -11.15 -50.53 24.13
N ASP A 371 -12.26 -50.95 23.52
CA ASP A 371 -12.51 -50.72 22.09
C ASP A 371 -12.94 -49.27 21.79
N ARG A 372 -13.15 -48.43 22.81
CA ARG A 372 -13.53 -47.02 22.67
C ARG A 372 -12.35 -46.18 22.17
N SER A 373 -12.58 -45.38 21.12
CA SER A 373 -11.63 -44.39 20.64
C SER A 373 -11.45 -43.24 21.64
N ILE A 374 -10.21 -42.85 21.90
CA ILE A 374 -9.85 -41.68 22.73
C ILE A 374 -9.28 -40.51 21.93
N GLY A 375 -9.06 -40.71 20.63
CA GLY A 375 -8.42 -39.74 19.76
C GLY A 375 -8.03 -40.34 18.42
N TYR A 376 -7.23 -39.60 17.67
CA TYR A 376 -6.68 -40.03 16.39
C TYR A 376 -5.29 -39.46 16.16
N ARG A 377 -4.52 -40.14 15.31
CA ARG A 377 -3.22 -39.70 14.81
C ARG A 377 -3.39 -38.96 13.49
N MET A 378 -2.60 -37.91 13.29
CA MET A 378 -2.55 -37.11 12.07
C MET A 378 -1.10 -36.76 11.74
N ARG A 379 -0.81 -36.57 10.45
CA ARG A 379 0.54 -36.31 9.94
C ARG A 379 0.76 -34.83 9.69
N ILE A 380 0.55 -34.04 10.74
CA ILE A 380 0.87 -32.61 10.75
C ILE A 380 1.36 -32.19 12.13
N SER A 381 2.46 -31.44 12.15
CA SER A 381 2.94 -30.75 13.34
C SER A 381 2.51 -29.30 13.21
N ILE A 382 1.68 -28.83 14.14
CA ILE A 382 1.17 -27.45 14.13
C ILE A 382 1.92 -26.70 15.24
N PRO A 383 2.89 -25.84 14.89
CA PRO A 383 3.50 -24.91 15.83
C PRO A 383 2.46 -24.13 16.65
N SER A 384 2.75 -23.88 17.92
CA SER A 384 1.82 -23.21 18.83
C SER A 384 1.59 -21.73 18.54
N ASP A 385 2.39 -21.15 17.65
CA ASP A 385 2.48 -19.74 17.28
C ASP A 385 1.93 -19.44 15.88
N ILE A 386 1.31 -20.43 15.21
CA ILE A 386 0.64 -20.18 13.92
C ILE A 386 -0.65 -19.36 14.13
N GLU A 387 -0.76 -18.30 13.34
CA GLU A 387 -1.95 -17.45 13.29
C GLU A 387 -3.13 -18.14 12.61
N ASN A 388 -4.34 -17.81 13.07
CA ASN A 388 -5.55 -18.19 12.34
C ASN A 388 -5.81 -17.22 11.17
N LEU A 389 -6.63 -17.65 10.21
CA LEU A 389 -6.86 -16.91 8.97
C LEU A 389 -7.31 -15.45 9.16
N LEU A 390 -8.10 -15.17 10.20
CA LEU A 390 -8.58 -13.81 10.45
C LEU A 390 -7.50 -12.94 11.09
N GLU A 391 -6.67 -13.52 11.96
CA GLU A 391 -5.49 -12.86 12.50
C GLU A 391 -4.53 -12.52 11.38
N THR A 392 -4.24 -13.45 10.46
CA THR A 392 -3.44 -13.18 9.26
C THR A 392 -4.06 -12.07 8.41
N ALA A 393 -5.36 -12.11 8.16
CA ALA A 393 -6.07 -11.06 7.42
C ALA A 393 -5.99 -9.68 8.09
N ARG A 394 -5.85 -9.62 9.43
CA ARG A 394 -5.76 -8.39 10.23
C ARG A 394 -4.32 -7.97 10.53
N GLY A 395 -3.37 -8.89 10.62
CA GLY A 395 -1.95 -8.64 10.91
C GLY A 395 -1.27 -7.89 9.78
N HIS A 396 -1.72 -8.11 8.55
CA HIS A 396 -1.41 -7.24 7.39
C HIS A 396 -2.05 -5.84 7.47
N SER A 397 -2.80 -5.54 8.54
CA SER A 397 -3.40 -4.24 8.84
C SER A 397 -2.70 -3.49 9.97
N GLU A 398 -1.64 -4.04 10.59
CA GLU A 398 -0.75 -3.23 11.44
C GLU A 398 0.45 -2.75 10.60
N PRO A 399 0.71 -1.42 10.55
CA PRO A 399 1.92 -0.93 9.93
C PRO A 399 3.09 -1.22 10.87
N ALA A 400 3.81 -2.30 10.59
CA ALA A 400 5.14 -2.52 11.17
C ALA A 400 6.11 -1.48 10.60
N VAL A 401 6.09 -0.27 11.16
CA VAL A 401 7.10 0.75 10.88
C VAL A 401 8.34 0.42 11.70
N LYS A 402 9.40 0.00 11.00
CA LYS A 402 10.82 0.20 11.34
C LYS A 402 11.78 -0.24 10.22
N THR A 403 11.30 -0.78 9.11
CA THR A 403 12.12 -1.28 8.00
C THR A 403 11.65 -0.67 6.67
N ILE A 404 12.60 -0.47 5.76
CA ILE A 404 12.42 0.05 4.39
C ILE A 404 11.26 -0.63 3.67
N ASP A 405 11.10 -1.94 3.84
CA ASP A 405 10.04 -2.74 3.23
C ASP A 405 8.63 -2.25 3.60
N GLY A 406 8.41 -1.81 4.84
CA GLY A 406 7.08 -1.37 5.31
C GLY A 406 6.64 -0.01 4.74
N PHE A 407 7.60 0.87 4.42
CA PHE A 407 7.33 2.14 3.75
C PHE A 407 7.03 1.92 2.26
N VAL A 408 7.85 1.10 1.58
CA VAL A 408 7.64 0.73 0.17
C VAL A 408 6.29 0.03 0.00
N GLU A 409 5.92 -0.89 0.91
CA GLU A 409 4.60 -1.53 0.92
C GLU A 409 3.45 -0.53 1.12
N ARG A 410 3.61 0.48 1.99
CA ARG A 410 2.63 1.55 2.18
C ARG A 410 2.48 2.38 0.91
N LEU A 411 3.58 2.87 0.34
CA LEU A 411 3.57 3.66 -0.89
C LEU A 411 3.01 2.85 -2.09
N LEU A 412 3.42 1.59 -2.28
CA LEU A 412 2.90 0.71 -3.36
C LEU A 412 1.39 0.47 -3.22
N LYS A 413 0.90 0.27 -1.98
CA LYS A 413 -0.53 0.11 -1.68
C LYS A 413 -1.32 1.40 -1.97
N THR A 414 -0.73 2.55 -1.66
CA THR A 414 -1.35 3.87 -1.89
C THR A 414 -1.40 4.17 -3.40
N ILE A 415 -0.31 4.02 -4.16
CA ILE A 415 -0.25 4.34 -5.61
C ILE A 415 -0.94 3.34 -6.55
N GLY A 416 -1.69 2.37 -6.01
CA GLY A 416 -2.44 1.40 -6.81
C GLY A 416 -1.56 0.42 -7.61
N ILE A 417 -0.24 0.39 -7.38
CA ILE A 417 0.65 -0.60 -7.99
C ILE A 417 0.70 -1.80 -7.07
N ARG A 418 -0.05 -2.83 -7.46
CA ARG A 418 0.06 -4.16 -6.86
C ARG A 418 1.53 -4.58 -6.89
N ASP A 419 2.07 -4.82 -5.71
CA ASP A 419 3.41 -5.35 -5.58
C ASP A 419 3.53 -6.65 -6.38
N GLY A 420 4.34 -6.63 -7.44
CA GLY A 420 4.66 -7.81 -8.24
C GLY A 420 5.81 -8.64 -7.65
N SER A 421 6.49 -8.13 -6.61
CA SER A 421 7.74 -8.72 -6.08
C SER A 421 7.56 -9.57 -4.82
N ARG A 422 6.49 -9.34 -4.05
CA ARG A 422 5.82 -10.36 -3.26
C ARG A 422 4.47 -10.62 -3.89
N ARG A 423 4.25 -11.84 -4.40
CA ARG A 423 2.88 -12.30 -4.69
C ARG A 423 2.08 -12.01 -3.42
N ASP A 424 0.99 -11.25 -3.52
CA ASP A 424 0.18 -10.90 -2.35
C ASP A 424 -0.17 -12.22 -1.65
N GLU A 425 0.47 -12.49 -0.51
CA GLU A 425 0.38 -13.79 0.18
C GLU A 425 -1.08 -14.09 0.50
N ARG A 426 -1.94 -13.07 0.61
CA ARG A 426 -3.38 -13.23 0.82
C ARG A 426 -4.08 -13.82 -0.39
N PHE A 427 -3.63 -13.55 -1.61
CA PHE A 427 -4.14 -14.23 -2.81
C PHE A 427 -3.65 -15.67 -2.87
N GLU A 428 -2.41 -15.96 -2.47
CA GLU A 428 -1.91 -17.33 -2.38
C GLU A 428 -2.64 -18.14 -1.30
N THR A 429 -2.81 -17.58 -0.10
CA THR A 429 -3.60 -18.15 1.00
C THR A 429 -5.06 -18.33 0.59
N ALA A 430 -5.67 -17.35 -0.09
CA ALA A 430 -7.04 -17.48 -0.60
C ALA A 430 -7.15 -18.58 -1.67
N LEU A 431 -6.14 -18.70 -2.55
CA LEU A 431 -6.08 -19.76 -3.55
C LEU A 431 -5.96 -21.13 -2.89
N SER A 432 -5.01 -21.31 -1.97
CA SER A 432 -4.82 -22.54 -1.20
C SER A 432 -6.11 -22.93 -0.45
N LEU A 433 -6.80 -21.97 0.16
CA LEU A 433 -8.09 -22.22 0.80
C LEU A 433 -9.16 -22.67 -0.20
N ALA A 434 -9.23 -22.04 -1.37
CA ALA A 434 -10.16 -22.44 -2.42
C ALA A 434 -9.86 -23.85 -2.96
N GLU A 435 -8.58 -24.21 -3.11
CA GLU A 435 -8.11 -25.53 -3.52
C GLU A 435 -8.46 -26.60 -2.48
N ALA A 436 -8.26 -26.31 -1.19
CA ALA A 436 -8.67 -27.19 -0.11
C ALA A 436 -10.18 -27.43 -0.17
N ILE A 437 -11.01 -26.39 -0.19
CA ILE A 437 -12.47 -26.60 -0.22
C ILE A 437 -12.93 -27.27 -1.52
N GLU A 438 -12.26 -27.03 -2.65
CA GLU A 438 -12.54 -27.75 -3.90
C GLU A 438 -12.31 -29.26 -3.74
N GLU A 439 -11.15 -29.64 -3.21
CA GLU A 439 -10.79 -31.04 -3.01
C GLU A 439 -11.71 -31.73 -2.00
N LEU A 440 -12.01 -31.06 -0.88
CA LEU A 440 -12.94 -31.58 0.12
C LEU A 440 -14.32 -31.86 -0.50
N HIS A 441 -14.82 -30.93 -1.33
CA HIS A 441 -16.09 -31.11 -2.03
C HIS A 441 -16.04 -32.23 -3.08
N ARG A 442 -14.90 -32.38 -3.78
CA ARG A 442 -14.66 -33.43 -4.78
C ARG A 442 -14.64 -34.82 -4.15
N ALA A 443 -14.08 -34.95 -2.94
CA ALA A 443 -14.13 -36.15 -2.11
C ALA A 443 -15.53 -36.47 -1.56
N GLY A 444 -16.52 -35.59 -1.78
CA GLY A 444 -17.90 -35.77 -1.31
C GLY A 444 -18.09 -35.34 0.15
N HIS A 445 -17.21 -34.51 0.69
CA HIS A 445 -17.26 -34.02 2.07
C HIS A 445 -17.57 -32.50 2.08
N ALA A 446 -17.79 -31.92 3.25
CA ALA A 446 -17.99 -30.49 3.41
C ALA A 446 -17.44 -29.99 4.75
N ALA A 447 -16.88 -28.78 4.77
CA ALA A 447 -16.47 -28.13 6.01
C ALA A 447 -17.72 -27.82 6.86
N GLY A 448 -17.70 -28.23 8.13
CA GLY A 448 -18.86 -28.09 9.04
C GLY A 448 -18.92 -26.70 9.68
N SER A 449 -18.08 -26.47 10.69
CA SER A 449 -18.01 -25.21 11.45
C SER A 449 -17.36 -24.06 10.68
N PHE A 450 -16.73 -24.35 9.54
CA PHE A 450 -15.93 -23.48 8.66
C PHE A 450 -15.57 -22.10 9.25
N HIS A 451 -14.90 -22.13 10.39
CA HIS A 451 -14.62 -20.96 11.22
C HIS A 451 -13.16 -20.55 11.04
N HIS A 452 -12.85 -19.26 11.14
CA HIS A 452 -11.47 -18.79 11.01
C HIS A 452 -10.49 -19.47 11.96
N GLU A 453 -10.87 -19.75 13.21
CA GLU A 453 -10.01 -20.47 14.17
C GLU A 453 -9.67 -21.90 13.73
N THR A 454 -10.44 -22.48 12.80
CA THR A 454 -10.19 -23.81 12.23
C THR A 454 -9.36 -23.79 10.94
N ILE A 455 -8.89 -22.60 10.54
CA ILE A 455 -8.09 -22.39 9.33
C ILE A 455 -6.81 -21.68 9.75
N LEU A 456 -5.68 -22.34 9.57
CA LEU A 456 -4.37 -21.83 9.91
C LEU A 456 -3.62 -21.40 8.65
N ASP A 457 -2.97 -20.24 8.68
CA ASP A 457 -2.08 -19.81 7.59
C ASP A 457 -0.63 -20.26 7.88
N THR A 458 0.02 -20.81 6.88
CA THR A 458 1.40 -21.33 6.94
C THR A 458 2.34 -20.61 5.97
N GLY A 459 1.99 -19.38 5.56
CA GLY A 459 2.79 -18.55 4.67
C GLY A 459 2.41 -18.77 3.20
N GLY A 460 1.17 -18.40 2.83
CA GLY A 460 0.65 -18.57 1.47
C GLY A 460 0.04 -19.96 1.21
N ASN A 461 -0.15 -20.75 2.28
CA ASN A 461 -0.82 -22.05 2.25
C ASN A 461 -1.70 -22.20 3.50
N VAL A 462 -2.81 -22.91 3.41
CA VAL A 462 -3.69 -23.13 4.56
C VAL A 462 -3.67 -24.56 5.05
N VAL A 463 -3.87 -24.70 6.35
CA VAL A 463 -4.15 -25.97 7.00
C VAL A 463 -5.51 -25.88 7.67
N LEU A 464 -6.42 -26.74 7.25
CA LEU A 464 -7.70 -26.94 7.92
C LEU A 464 -7.54 -27.89 9.10
N ILE A 465 -7.88 -27.41 10.29
CA ILE A 465 -7.82 -28.17 11.53
C ILE A 465 -9.22 -28.53 12.03
N GLU A 466 -9.28 -29.38 13.06
CA GLU A 466 -10.56 -29.86 13.63
C GLU A 466 -11.47 -30.57 12.60
N CYS A 467 -10.87 -31.34 11.70
CA CYS A 467 -11.57 -32.04 10.63
C CYS A 467 -12.65 -33.02 11.14
N GLU A 468 -12.61 -33.46 12.40
CA GLU A 468 -13.69 -34.23 13.01
C GLU A 468 -15.04 -33.48 13.04
N GLY A 469 -15.01 -32.15 12.93
CA GLY A 469 -16.18 -31.29 12.80
C GLY A 469 -16.79 -31.27 11.40
N PHE A 470 -16.15 -31.88 10.39
CA PHE A 470 -16.61 -31.82 9.00
C PHE A 470 -17.79 -32.74 8.73
N TYR A 471 -18.58 -32.43 7.71
CA TYR A 471 -19.58 -33.36 7.20
C TYR A 471 -18.88 -34.40 6.31
N VAL A 472 -18.97 -35.66 6.68
CA VAL A 472 -18.28 -36.77 6.00
C VAL A 472 -19.29 -37.70 5.37
N GLN A 473 -19.07 -38.04 4.11
CA GLN A 473 -19.87 -39.02 3.38
C GLN A 473 -19.15 -40.36 3.41
N GLY A 474 -19.61 -41.30 4.23
CA GLY A 474 -19.11 -42.68 4.23
C GLY A 474 -19.71 -43.52 3.11
N GLU A 475 -19.26 -44.78 3.00
CA GLU A 475 -19.74 -45.72 1.97
C GLU A 475 -21.27 -45.98 2.04
N SER A 476 -21.81 -46.04 3.26
CA SER A 476 -23.21 -46.43 3.50
C SER A 476 -24.08 -45.36 4.17
N GLU A 477 -23.47 -44.40 4.87
CA GLU A 477 -24.18 -43.37 5.62
C GLU A 477 -23.39 -42.06 5.65
N SER A 478 -24.07 -40.96 5.98
CA SER A 478 -23.46 -39.65 6.16
C SER A 478 -23.33 -39.29 7.64
N TYR A 479 -22.20 -38.68 7.98
CA TYR A 479 -21.88 -38.21 9.32
C TYR A 479 -21.92 -36.68 9.32
N PRO A 480 -22.90 -36.05 9.99
CA PRO A 480 -23.00 -34.60 10.02
C PRO A 480 -21.81 -33.96 10.76
N GLY A 481 -21.55 -32.70 10.41
CA GLY A 481 -20.59 -31.85 11.10
C GLY A 481 -21.14 -31.28 12.42
N THR A 482 -20.29 -30.57 13.15
CA THR A 482 -20.63 -29.80 14.35
C THR A 482 -21.16 -28.40 14.00
N ASP A 483 -21.86 -27.75 14.94
CA ASP A 483 -22.69 -26.54 14.78
C ASP A 483 -22.08 -25.38 13.95
N PHE A 484 -22.99 -24.54 13.45
CA PHE A 484 -22.74 -23.43 12.54
C PHE A 484 -22.15 -22.21 13.25
N ALA A 485 -21.08 -21.63 12.68
CA ALA A 485 -20.57 -20.34 13.11
C ALA A 485 -21.43 -19.20 12.51
N SER A 486 -22.13 -18.45 13.35
CA SER A 486 -23.06 -17.38 12.93
C SER A 486 -22.40 -16.32 12.03
N ARG A 487 -21.09 -16.09 12.19
CA ARG A 487 -20.30 -15.15 11.37
C ARG A 487 -20.16 -15.54 9.90
N TYR A 488 -20.13 -16.84 9.61
CA TYR A 488 -19.85 -17.36 8.26
C TYR A 488 -21.06 -18.07 7.65
N ALA A 489 -22.13 -18.22 8.43
CA ALA A 489 -23.33 -18.90 8.03
C ALA A 489 -24.04 -18.12 6.90
N PRO A 490 -24.53 -18.80 5.86
CA PRO A 490 -25.36 -18.17 4.85
C PRO A 490 -26.73 -17.76 5.46
N PRO A 491 -27.50 -16.88 4.80
CA PRO A 491 -28.78 -16.38 5.31
C PRO A 491 -29.90 -17.44 5.33
N GLU A 492 -29.80 -18.49 4.51
CA GLU A 492 -30.73 -19.62 4.55
C GLU A 492 -30.38 -20.64 5.62
N ASP A 493 -31.40 -21.34 6.12
CA ASP A 493 -31.21 -22.45 7.06
C ASP A 493 -30.37 -23.56 6.43
N PRO A 494 -29.45 -24.18 7.20
CA PRO A 494 -28.64 -25.27 6.69
C PRO A 494 -29.49 -26.52 6.44
N ASP A 495 -29.77 -26.78 5.17
CA ASP A 495 -30.35 -28.01 4.69
C ASP A 495 -29.40 -29.20 4.93
N ARG A 496 -29.92 -30.35 5.37
CA ARG A 496 -29.11 -31.52 5.80
C ARG A 496 -28.55 -32.48 4.73
N PRO A 497 -28.91 -32.45 3.43
CA PRO A 497 -28.16 -33.22 2.45
C PRO A 497 -26.80 -32.56 2.18
N ILE A 498 -25.77 -33.37 1.92
CA ILE A 498 -24.38 -32.91 1.72
C ILE A 498 -24.29 -31.79 0.67
N GLU A 499 -25.09 -31.84 -0.39
CA GLU A 499 -25.07 -30.84 -1.47
C GLU A 499 -25.50 -29.45 -0.99
N ALA A 500 -26.38 -29.39 0.02
CA ALA A 500 -26.77 -28.13 0.63
C ALA A 500 -25.69 -27.61 1.57
N VAL A 501 -25.04 -28.50 2.34
CA VAL A 501 -23.91 -28.12 3.21
C VAL A 501 -22.75 -27.58 2.38
N GLN A 502 -22.39 -28.24 1.28
CA GLN A 502 -21.37 -27.74 0.34
C GLN A 502 -21.75 -26.39 -0.26
N ARG A 503 -23.03 -26.15 -0.52
CA ARG A 503 -23.54 -24.87 -1.07
C ARG A 503 -23.53 -23.75 -0.04
N GLY A 504 -23.84 -24.05 1.23
CA GLY A 504 -23.61 -23.14 2.33
C GLY A 504 -22.12 -22.83 2.51
N GLY A 505 -21.27 -23.86 2.41
CA GLY A 505 -19.81 -23.73 2.45
C GLY A 505 -19.23 -22.80 1.37
N ARG A 506 -19.88 -22.66 0.20
CA ARG A 506 -19.48 -21.67 -0.81
C ARG A 506 -19.64 -20.23 -0.34
N PHE A 507 -20.67 -19.94 0.45
CA PHE A 507 -20.86 -18.62 1.03
C PHE A 507 -19.77 -18.33 2.07
N ALA A 508 -19.54 -19.28 2.99
CA ALA A 508 -18.47 -19.17 3.99
C ALA A 508 -17.09 -19.02 3.34
N LEU A 509 -16.79 -19.78 2.27
CA LEU A 509 -15.56 -19.62 1.48
C LEU A 509 -15.44 -18.20 0.91
N GLY A 510 -16.53 -17.68 0.33
CA GLY A 510 -16.57 -16.31 -0.15
C GLY A 510 -16.28 -15.30 0.96
N VAL A 511 -16.86 -15.47 2.16
CA VAL A 511 -16.60 -14.61 3.32
C VAL A 511 -15.11 -14.67 3.70
N HIS A 512 -14.52 -15.85 3.84
CA HIS A 512 -13.10 -16.00 4.18
C HIS A 512 -12.18 -15.34 3.15
N ILE A 513 -12.40 -15.58 1.86
CA ILE A 513 -11.63 -14.94 0.78
C ILE A 513 -11.82 -13.42 0.82
N PHE A 514 -13.04 -12.93 1.06
CA PHE A 514 -13.29 -11.50 1.20
C PHE A 514 -12.51 -10.91 2.37
N GLN A 515 -12.54 -11.56 3.53
CA GLN A 515 -11.83 -11.08 4.71
C GLN A 515 -10.32 -11.08 4.49
N LEU A 516 -9.75 -12.09 3.84
CA LEU A 516 -8.34 -12.08 3.45
C LEU A 516 -8.02 -10.86 2.59
N LEU A 517 -8.77 -10.64 1.50
CA LEU A 517 -8.46 -9.58 0.54
C LEU A 517 -8.86 -8.17 0.99
N MET A 518 -9.70 -8.07 2.02
CA MET A 518 -10.23 -6.81 2.54
C MET A 518 -9.83 -6.59 4.00
N ASN A 519 -8.60 -6.96 4.38
CA ASN A 519 -7.98 -6.61 5.67
C ASN A 519 -8.79 -7.05 6.91
N GLY A 520 -9.47 -8.20 6.82
CA GLY A 520 -10.31 -8.76 7.88
C GLY A 520 -11.73 -8.20 7.96
N HIS A 521 -12.08 -7.22 7.12
CA HIS A 521 -13.42 -6.63 7.10
C HIS A 521 -14.45 -7.62 6.53
N HIS A 522 -15.63 -7.66 7.15
CA HIS A 522 -16.69 -8.58 6.77
C HIS A 522 -17.54 -8.01 5.62
N PRO A 523 -17.99 -8.83 4.64
CA PRO A 523 -18.71 -8.35 3.45
C PRO A 523 -20.07 -7.69 3.76
N PHE A 524 -20.66 -7.93 4.93
CA PHE A 524 -21.92 -7.34 5.37
C PHE A 524 -21.78 -6.35 6.53
N HIS A 525 -20.55 -6.03 6.92
CA HIS A 525 -20.32 -4.94 7.86
C HIS A 525 -20.48 -3.62 7.11
N ALA A 526 -21.37 -2.75 7.60
CA ALA A 526 -21.66 -1.46 7.02
C ALA A 526 -21.87 -0.42 8.13
N GLU A 527 -21.68 0.84 7.77
CA GLU A 527 -21.88 2.01 8.62
C GLU A 527 -22.86 3.00 7.97
N GLY A 528 -23.49 3.83 8.81
CA GLY A 528 -24.45 4.86 8.40
C GLY A 528 -25.84 4.67 9.00
N SER A 529 -26.75 5.59 8.69
CA SER A 529 -28.09 5.65 9.32
C SER A 529 -29.01 4.46 9.01
N GLU A 530 -28.75 3.73 7.92
CA GLU A 530 -29.54 2.57 7.48
C GLU A 530 -28.84 1.23 7.72
N ALA A 531 -27.61 1.24 8.23
CA ALA A 531 -26.84 0.03 8.49
C ALA A 531 -27.34 -0.71 9.75
N VAL A 532 -27.56 -2.02 9.62
CA VAL A 532 -27.70 -2.93 10.76
C VAL A 532 -26.31 -3.27 11.29
N THR A 533 -26.11 -3.16 12.60
CA THR A 533 -24.83 -3.43 13.27
C THR A 533 -25.02 -4.39 14.43
N GLY A 534 -23.93 -5.02 14.90
CA GLY A 534 -23.96 -5.94 16.03
C GLY A 534 -23.73 -7.39 15.61
N ASP A 535 -24.76 -8.23 15.71
CA ASP A 535 -24.64 -9.66 15.44
C ASP A 535 -24.48 -9.94 13.93
N TYR A 536 -23.54 -10.83 13.58
CA TYR A 536 -23.22 -11.12 12.18
C TYR A 536 -24.36 -11.81 11.43
N GLU A 537 -25.16 -12.64 12.10
CA GLU A 537 -26.29 -13.31 11.45
C GLU A 537 -27.35 -12.28 11.01
N GLU A 538 -27.59 -11.29 11.87
CA GLU A 538 -28.49 -10.18 11.56
C GLU A 538 -27.92 -9.29 10.45
N MET A 539 -26.64 -8.92 10.51
CA MET A 539 -25.97 -8.14 9.46
C MET A 539 -26.02 -8.86 8.11
N ILE A 540 -25.70 -10.16 8.06
CA ILE A 540 -25.74 -10.97 6.84
C ILE A 540 -27.14 -11.00 6.25
N ARG A 541 -28.18 -11.08 7.09
CA ARG A 541 -29.57 -11.12 6.65
C ARG A 541 -30.04 -9.77 6.12
N GLU A 542 -29.86 -8.72 6.89
CA GLU A 542 -30.52 -7.43 6.66
C GLU A 542 -29.72 -6.47 5.78
N ASN A 543 -28.38 -6.42 5.91
CA ASN A 543 -27.58 -5.48 5.13
C ASN A 543 -27.45 -5.93 3.66
N PRO A 544 -27.57 -5.04 2.68
CA PRO A 544 -27.03 -5.30 1.34
C PRO A 544 -25.48 -5.34 1.42
N PHE A 545 -24.84 -5.85 0.36
CA PHE A 545 -23.39 -5.79 0.21
C PHE A 545 -22.97 -4.32 -0.03
N PRO A 546 -22.29 -3.64 0.91
CA PRO A 546 -22.14 -2.19 0.89
C PRO A 546 -21.02 -1.69 -0.03
N TYR A 547 -20.16 -2.58 -0.53
CA TYR A 547 -18.94 -2.20 -1.25
C TYR A 547 -19.15 -1.89 -2.74
N ARG A 548 -20.22 -2.41 -3.37
CA ARG A 548 -20.46 -2.21 -4.82
C ARG A 548 -20.85 -0.77 -5.16
N ASP A 549 -21.83 -0.23 -4.44
CA ASP A 549 -22.42 1.10 -4.67
C ASP A 549 -22.60 1.81 -3.32
N PRO A 550 -21.50 2.26 -2.67
CA PRO A 550 -21.54 2.82 -1.32
C PRO A 550 -22.32 4.14 -1.27
N GLN A 551 -23.13 4.33 -0.21
CA GLN A 551 -23.90 5.54 0.05
C GLN A 551 -23.42 6.20 1.35
N THR A 552 -22.42 7.07 1.24
CA THR A 552 -21.79 7.74 2.38
C THR A 552 -22.82 8.37 3.33
N GLY A 553 -22.72 8.05 4.62
CA GLY A 553 -23.63 8.51 5.67
C GLY A 553 -24.94 7.71 5.82
N SER A 554 -25.33 6.91 4.83
CA SER A 554 -26.53 6.05 4.90
C SER A 554 -26.17 4.57 5.07
N LEU A 555 -25.48 4.01 4.08
CA LEU A 555 -25.05 2.62 4.07
C LEU A 555 -23.78 2.50 3.20
N ALA A 556 -22.64 2.43 3.87
CA ALA A 556 -21.32 2.36 3.25
C ALA A 556 -20.46 1.33 3.99
N PRO A 557 -19.39 0.80 3.40
CA PRO A 557 -18.42 0.00 4.15
C PRO A 557 -17.76 0.85 5.25
N PRO A 558 -17.15 0.23 6.28
CA PRO A 558 -16.34 0.94 7.27
C PRO A 558 -15.25 1.78 6.60
N GLU A 559 -14.96 2.96 7.14
CA GLU A 559 -14.00 3.91 6.56
C GLU A 559 -12.58 3.32 6.46
N GLU A 560 -12.20 2.44 7.40
CA GLU A 560 -10.89 1.79 7.41
C GLU A 560 -10.78 0.61 6.44
N ALA A 561 -11.87 0.20 5.78
CA ALA A 561 -11.85 -0.91 4.85
C ALA A 561 -11.07 -0.53 3.57
N PRO A 562 -10.27 -1.45 3.00
CA PRO A 562 -9.59 -1.20 1.74
C PRO A 562 -10.55 -0.79 0.62
N SER A 563 -10.06 -0.01 -0.35
CA SER A 563 -10.86 0.34 -1.52
C SER A 563 -11.27 -0.91 -2.30
N TYR A 564 -12.57 -1.17 -2.43
CA TYR A 564 -13.08 -2.32 -3.19
C TYR A 564 -12.71 -2.27 -4.67
N THR A 565 -12.53 -1.07 -5.24
CA THR A 565 -12.13 -0.88 -6.64
C THR A 565 -10.67 -1.27 -6.90
N SER A 566 -9.84 -1.41 -5.87
CA SER A 566 -8.46 -1.89 -5.98
C SER A 566 -8.35 -3.38 -6.37
N LEU A 567 -9.37 -4.19 -6.06
CA LEU A 567 -9.40 -5.61 -6.38
C LEU A 567 -9.48 -5.86 -7.91
N PRO A 568 -9.08 -7.05 -8.41
CA PRO A 568 -9.31 -7.39 -9.82
C PRO A 568 -10.81 -7.42 -10.13
N SER A 569 -11.20 -7.00 -11.33
CA SER A 569 -12.61 -7.05 -11.78
C SER A 569 -13.21 -8.44 -11.63
N GLU A 570 -12.46 -9.47 -12.00
CA GLU A 570 -12.87 -10.87 -11.97
C GLU A 570 -13.09 -11.38 -10.54
N VAL A 571 -12.36 -10.83 -9.57
CA VAL A 571 -12.55 -11.12 -8.15
C VAL A 571 -13.78 -10.41 -7.61
N ARG A 572 -13.98 -9.13 -7.98
CA ARG A 572 -15.21 -8.39 -7.65
C ARG A 572 -16.45 -9.06 -8.20
N ASP A 573 -16.42 -9.51 -9.46
CA ASP A 573 -17.53 -10.23 -10.09
C ASP A 573 -17.91 -11.49 -9.30
N ARG A 574 -16.93 -12.18 -8.71
CA ARG A 574 -17.17 -13.36 -7.85
C ARG A 574 -17.78 -12.96 -6.51
N PHE A 575 -17.32 -11.88 -5.89
CA PHE A 575 -17.92 -11.37 -4.65
C PHE A 575 -19.34 -10.90 -4.86
N GLU A 576 -19.62 -10.16 -5.94
CA GLU A 576 -20.98 -9.74 -6.29
C GLU A 576 -21.89 -10.96 -6.49
N LEU A 577 -21.47 -11.94 -7.31
CA LEU A 577 -22.20 -13.20 -7.48
C LEU A 577 -22.43 -13.94 -6.16
N CYS A 578 -21.49 -13.88 -5.23
CA CYS A 578 -21.60 -14.56 -3.93
C CYS A 578 -22.57 -13.84 -2.97
N PHE A 579 -22.43 -12.52 -2.83
CA PHE A 579 -23.04 -11.73 -1.76
C PHE A 579 -24.26 -10.91 -2.17
N ILE A 580 -24.50 -10.76 -3.48
CA ILE A 580 -25.68 -10.07 -4.03
C ILE A 580 -26.63 -11.11 -4.59
N GLU A 581 -26.30 -11.73 -5.72
CA GLU A 581 -27.17 -12.73 -6.34
C GLU A 581 -27.23 -14.01 -5.50
N GLY A 582 -26.07 -14.51 -5.06
CA GLY A 582 -25.90 -15.72 -4.26
C GLY A 582 -26.47 -15.64 -2.85
N LYS A 583 -26.67 -14.43 -2.33
CA LYS A 583 -27.39 -14.21 -1.07
C LYS A 583 -28.87 -14.58 -1.20
N LEU A 584 -29.48 -14.33 -2.36
CA LEU A 584 -30.88 -14.62 -2.64
C LEU A 584 -31.09 -15.99 -3.29
N VAL A 585 -30.14 -16.42 -4.12
CA VAL A 585 -30.20 -17.67 -4.90
C VAL A 585 -28.91 -18.45 -4.66
N PRO A 586 -28.87 -19.37 -3.68
CA PRO A 586 -27.66 -20.08 -3.27
C PRO A 586 -26.92 -20.82 -4.41
N GLU A 587 -27.62 -21.22 -5.47
CA GLU A 587 -27.05 -21.89 -6.65
C GLU A 587 -26.15 -21.00 -7.50
N LEU A 588 -26.27 -19.67 -7.38
CA LEU A 588 -25.46 -18.71 -8.13
C LEU A 588 -24.11 -18.41 -7.49
N ARG A 589 -23.90 -18.84 -6.22
CA ARG A 589 -22.64 -18.65 -5.53
C ARG A 589 -21.51 -19.34 -6.30
N PRO A 590 -20.35 -18.68 -6.47
CA PRO A 590 -19.19 -19.29 -7.09
C PRO A 590 -18.83 -20.62 -6.43
N SER A 591 -18.51 -21.62 -7.24
CA SER A 591 -17.94 -22.87 -6.72
C SER A 591 -16.48 -22.65 -6.29
N PRO A 592 -15.89 -23.53 -5.46
CA PRO A 592 -14.47 -23.46 -5.14
C PRO A 592 -13.59 -23.46 -6.41
N ALA A 593 -13.94 -24.27 -7.42
CA ALA A 593 -13.25 -24.29 -8.71
C ALA A 593 -13.31 -22.93 -9.46
N ASP A 594 -14.42 -22.19 -9.33
CA ASP A 594 -14.52 -20.84 -9.89
C ASP A 594 -13.60 -19.85 -9.17
N TRP A 595 -13.43 -20.00 -7.84
CA TRP A 595 -12.48 -19.24 -7.05
C TRP A 595 -11.04 -19.58 -7.39
N VAL A 596 -10.68 -20.87 -7.44
CA VAL A 596 -9.34 -21.34 -7.85
C VAL A 596 -8.95 -20.74 -9.19
N LYS A 597 -9.84 -20.84 -10.19
CA LYS A 597 -9.60 -20.28 -11.52
C LYS A 597 -9.40 -18.77 -11.49
N THR A 598 -10.25 -18.04 -10.77
CA THR A 598 -10.18 -16.58 -10.68
C THR A 598 -8.90 -16.14 -9.97
N LEU A 599 -8.57 -16.73 -8.82
CA LEU A 599 -7.41 -16.37 -8.00
C LEU A 599 -6.09 -16.74 -8.69
N SER A 600 -6.04 -17.89 -9.37
CA SER A 600 -4.87 -18.30 -10.18
C SER A 600 -4.56 -17.38 -11.36
N THR A 601 -5.52 -16.54 -11.78
CA THR A 601 -5.31 -15.54 -12.84
C THR A 601 -4.96 -14.17 -12.26
N ALA A 602 -5.26 -13.95 -10.97
CA ALA A 602 -5.02 -12.70 -10.26
C ALA A 602 -3.64 -12.65 -9.59
N ILE A 603 -3.07 -13.83 -9.30
CA ILE A 603 -1.64 -14.08 -9.01
C ILE A 603 -0.90 -14.17 -10.34
#